data_AF-A0A955XA82-F1
#
_entry.id   AF-A0A955XA82-F1
#
_cell.length_a   1.000
_cell.length_b   1.000
_cell.length_c   1.000
_cell.angle_alpha   90.00
_cell.angle_beta   90.00
_cell.angle_gamma   90.00
#
_symmetry.space_group_name_H-M   'P 1'
#
loop_
_entity.id
_entity.type
_entity.pdbx_description
1 polymer ?
#
loop_
_entity_poly.entity_id
_entity_poly.type
_entity_poly.pdbx_seq_one_letter_code
_entity_poly.pdbx_strand_id
1 'polypeptide(L)'
;MVRRLNDGIQLHADTCRRSDARWLIHAARAQLSLNVFLTSFEGGACIVHERAHEDQDDQTVPRGSYIYDRALVDGARSARLQPNKGDLLLINSRCYHEVERARSDRVTYAAFVGLLPDGRFVVWA
;
A
#
# COMPACT_ATOMS: atom_id res chain seq x y z
N MET A 1 -2.86 -8.83 -9.10
CA MET A 1 -3.11 -10.15 -8.48
C MET A 1 -4.42 -10.15 -7.71
N VAL A 2 -5.13 -11.29 -7.62
CA VAL A 2 -6.31 -11.41 -6.73
C VAL A 2 -5.83 -11.73 -5.31
N ARG A 3 -6.31 -10.98 -4.32
CA ARG A 3 -5.91 -11.12 -2.91
C ARG A 3 -7.16 -11.26 -2.03
N ARG A 4 -7.22 -12.32 -1.24
CA ARG A 4 -8.15 -12.46 -0.10
C ARG A 4 -7.41 -12.07 1.17
N LEU A 5 -7.90 -11.08 1.90
CA LEU A 5 -7.19 -10.50 3.05
C LEU A 5 -8.18 -10.18 4.17
N ASN A 6 -8.30 -11.11 5.11
CA ASN A 6 -9.23 -10.96 6.23
C ASN A 6 -8.54 -10.51 7.53
N ASP A 7 -7.29 -10.89 7.74
CA ASP A 7 -6.57 -10.59 9.00
C ASP A 7 -6.00 -9.16 9.08
N GLY A 8 -6.16 -8.38 8.01
CA GLY A 8 -5.57 -7.04 7.89
C GLY A 8 -4.10 -7.08 7.47
N ILE A 9 -3.49 -5.90 7.40
CA ILE A 9 -2.05 -5.73 7.18
C ILE A 9 -1.58 -4.65 8.14
N GLN A 10 -0.50 -4.93 8.86
CA GLN A 10 0.13 -3.98 9.75
C GLN A 10 0.76 -2.81 8.98
N LEU A 11 1.23 -1.78 9.70
CA LEU A 11 1.78 -0.58 9.12
C LEU A 11 2.95 -0.88 8.16
N HIS A 12 2.81 -0.47 6.91
CA HIS A 12 3.82 -0.63 5.86
C HIS A 12 3.76 0.52 4.86
N ALA A 13 4.78 0.59 4.01
CA ALA A 13 4.83 1.46 2.84
C ALA A 13 5.46 0.68 1.68
N ASP A 14 4.89 0.86 0.49
CA ASP A 14 5.38 0.21 -0.72
C ASP A 14 6.10 1.21 -1.61
N THR A 15 7.29 0.83 -2.04
CA THR A 15 8.11 1.61 -2.96
C THR A 15 8.85 0.70 -3.93
N CYS A 16 8.77 1.05 -5.23
CA CYS A 16 9.50 0.36 -6.28
C CYS A 16 11.00 0.47 -6.11
N ARG A 17 11.50 1.42 -5.31
CA ARG A 17 12.94 1.57 -5.01
C ARG A 17 13.51 0.37 -4.26
N ARG A 18 12.67 -0.42 -3.59
CA ARG A 18 13.07 -1.69 -2.97
C ARG A 18 13.11 -2.87 -3.94
N SER A 19 12.57 -2.72 -5.15
CA SER A 19 12.71 -3.75 -6.19
C SER A 19 14.16 -3.80 -6.70
N ASP A 20 14.56 -4.94 -7.24
CA ASP A 20 15.88 -5.10 -7.85
C ASP A 20 16.07 -4.09 -9.00
N ALA A 21 17.22 -3.41 -9.01
CA ALA A 21 17.51 -2.31 -9.94
C ALA A 21 17.45 -2.69 -11.43
N ARG A 22 17.48 -4.00 -11.75
CA ARG A 22 17.32 -4.51 -13.12
C ARG A 22 15.88 -4.45 -13.62
N TRP A 23 14.91 -4.32 -12.71
CA TRP A 23 13.50 -4.26 -13.08
C TRP A 23 13.15 -2.85 -13.57
N LEU A 24 12.39 -2.78 -14.67
CA LEU A 24 11.93 -1.51 -15.24
C LEU A 24 11.22 -0.62 -14.20
N ILE A 25 10.47 -1.23 -13.28
CA ILE A 25 9.71 -0.53 -12.24
C ILE A 25 10.60 0.20 -11.23
N HIS A 26 11.86 -0.20 -11.04
CA HIS A 26 12.80 0.46 -10.13
C HIS A 26 13.03 1.93 -10.52
N ALA A 27 12.95 2.23 -11.82
CA ALA A 27 13.11 3.58 -12.35
C ALA A 27 11.85 4.46 -12.21
N ALA A 28 10.71 3.93 -11.72
CA ALA A 28 9.50 4.71 -11.58
C ALA A 28 9.68 5.85 -10.56
N ARG A 29 9.27 7.08 -10.94
CA ARG A 29 9.39 8.29 -10.12
C ARG A 29 8.24 8.49 -9.14
N ALA A 30 7.12 7.83 -9.41
CA ALA A 30 5.93 7.81 -8.56
C ALA A 30 5.31 6.42 -8.62
N GLN A 31 4.68 6.01 -7.51
CA GLN A 31 3.98 4.74 -7.37
C GLN A 31 2.67 4.97 -6.60
N LEU A 32 1.59 4.38 -7.11
CA LEU A 32 0.30 4.26 -6.45
C LEU A 32 -0.01 2.79 -6.20
N SER A 33 -0.64 2.49 -5.07
CA SER A 33 -1.32 1.20 -4.87
C SER A 33 -2.72 1.30 -5.47
N LEU A 34 -3.13 0.26 -6.18
CA LEU A 34 -4.41 0.13 -6.86
C LEU A 34 -5.12 -1.10 -6.32
N ASN A 35 -6.34 -0.92 -5.80
CA ASN A 35 -7.18 -2.02 -5.35
C ASN A 35 -8.60 -1.87 -5.90
N VAL A 36 -9.09 -2.86 -6.65
CA VAL A 36 -10.50 -3.01 -7.02
C VAL A 36 -11.15 -4.00 -6.06
N PHE A 37 -12.25 -3.62 -5.42
CA PHE A 37 -12.93 -4.45 -4.41
C PHE A 37 -13.98 -5.36 -5.05
N LEU A 38 -13.81 -6.67 -4.92
CA LEU A 38 -14.60 -7.68 -5.66
C LEU A 38 -15.78 -8.24 -4.84
N THR A 39 -15.77 -8.04 -3.53
CA THR A 39 -16.79 -8.53 -2.59
C THR A 39 -17.31 -7.39 -1.73
N SER A 40 -18.50 -7.57 -1.15
CA SER A 40 -18.98 -6.73 -0.06
C SER A 40 -18.39 -7.26 1.25
N PHE A 41 -17.90 -6.38 2.12
CA PHE A 41 -17.27 -6.78 3.37
C PHE A 41 -17.47 -5.79 4.51
N GLU A 42 -17.36 -6.27 5.75
CA GLU A 42 -17.39 -5.46 6.96
C GLU A 42 -16.00 -5.36 7.62
N GLY A 43 -15.67 -4.18 8.13
CA GLY A 43 -14.31 -3.86 8.58
C GLY A 43 -13.35 -3.74 7.39
N GLY A 44 -12.07 -4.05 7.59
CA GLY A 44 -11.13 -4.10 6.46
C GLY A 44 -10.80 -2.75 5.82
N ALA A 45 -11.06 -1.63 6.53
CA ALA A 45 -10.76 -0.30 6.04
C ALA A 45 -9.26 -0.14 5.79
N CYS A 46 -8.90 0.60 4.76
CA CYS A 46 -7.53 1.03 4.54
C CYS A 46 -7.31 2.36 5.28
N ILE A 47 -6.32 2.42 6.16
CA ILE A 47 -5.91 3.66 6.81
C ILE A 47 -4.63 4.13 6.11
N VAL A 48 -4.63 5.36 5.63
CA VAL A 48 -3.45 5.99 5.03
C VAL A 48 -3.07 7.16 5.91
N HIS A 49 -1.81 7.19 6.33
CA HIS A 49 -1.23 8.25 7.14
C HIS A 49 -0.48 9.21 6.22
N GLU A 50 -0.65 10.51 6.40
CA GLU A 50 0.03 11.56 5.62
C GLU A 50 1.49 11.73 6.06
N ARG A 51 2.23 10.62 5.96
CA ARG A 51 3.62 10.49 6.34
C ARG A 51 4.24 9.50 5.37
N ALA A 52 5.12 9.97 4.49
CA ALA A 52 5.82 9.11 3.54
C ALA A 52 6.94 8.35 4.24
N HIS A 53 7.24 7.14 3.78
CA HIS A 53 8.46 6.43 4.13
C HIS A 53 9.69 7.22 3.67
N GLU A 54 10.69 7.26 4.55
CA GLU A 54 12.03 7.79 4.30
C GLU A 54 13.07 6.70 4.57
N ASP A 55 14.21 6.74 3.87
CA ASP A 55 15.24 5.70 3.96
C ASP A 55 15.77 5.50 5.40
N GLN A 56 15.71 6.53 6.25
CA GLN A 56 16.09 6.42 7.67
C GLN A 56 15.16 5.52 8.47
N ASP A 57 13.89 5.39 8.09
CA ASP A 57 12.90 4.57 8.79
C ASP A 57 13.27 3.09 8.77
N ASP A 58 14.00 2.64 7.75
CA ASP A 58 14.42 1.26 7.59
C ASP A 58 15.37 0.80 8.71
N GLN A 59 16.00 1.74 9.43
CA GLN A 59 16.83 1.44 10.61
C GLN A 59 16.03 0.85 11.76
N THR A 60 14.72 1.10 11.81
CA THR A 60 13.83 0.63 12.88
C THR A 60 13.21 -0.73 12.59
N VAL A 61 13.40 -1.26 11.37
CA VAL A 61 12.73 -2.48 10.92
C VAL A 61 13.61 -3.70 11.20
N PRO A 62 13.10 -4.73 11.91
CA PRO A 62 13.82 -5.98 12.08
C PRO A 62 14.23 -6.57 10.73
N ARG A 63 15.44 -7.13 10.63
CA ARG A 63 15.93 -7.72 9.38
C ARG A 63 14.95 -8.77 8.84
N GLY A 64 14.46 -8.54 7.62
CA GLY A 64 13.50 -9.43 6.95
C GLY A 64 12.02 -9.09 7.21
N SER A 65 11.74 -8.08 8.03
CA SER A 65 10.40 -7.47 8.15
C SER A 65 10.22 -6.36 7.11
N TYR A 66 8.96 -6.09 6.77
CA TYR A 66 8.53 -4.88 6.06
C TYR A 66 7.45 -4.11 6.85
N ILE A 67 7.24 -4.54 8.10
CA ILE A 67 6.28 -3.95 9.04
C ILE A 67 7.04 -2.95 9.91
N TYR A 68 6.48 -1.75 10.03
CA TYR A 68 7.06 -0.64 10.76
C TYR A 68 6.39 -0.45 12.12
N ASP A 69 7.12 0.15 13.06
CA ASP A 69 6.58 0.57 14.34
C ASP A 69 5.49 1.64 14.11
N ARG A 70 4.40 1.59 14.89
CA ARG A 70 3.32 2.58 14.80
C ARG A 70 3.77 3.99 15.20
N ALA A 71 4.80 4.11 16.04
CA ALA A 71 5.37 5.39 16.46
C ALA A 71 5.80 6.28 15.28
N LEU A 72 6.11 5.66 14.14
CA LEU A 72 6.45 6.33 12.89
C LEU A 72 5.34 7.22 12.31
N VAL A 73 4.09 7.02 12.71
CA VAL A 73 2.96 7.83 12.24
C VAL A 73 2.30 8.63 13.38
N ASP A 74 2.94 8.72 14.54
CA ASP A 74 2.41 9.48 15.66
C ASP A 74 2.29 10.97 15.29
N GLY A 75 1.10 11.52 15.51
CA GLY A 75 0.77 12.90 15.16
C GLY A 75 0.52 13.16 13.68
N ALA A 76 0.69 12.17 12.79
CA ALA A 76 0.32 12.31 11.39
C ALA A 76 -1.21 12.38 11.22
N ARG A 77 -1.67 13.15 10.24
CA ARG A 77 -3.08 13.10 9.83
C ARG A 77 -3.33 11.78 9.10
N SER A 78 -4.53 11.21 9.28
CA SER A 78 -4.87 9.93 8.66
C SER A 78 -6.25 9.99 8.01
N ALA A 79 -6.38 9.27 6.90
CA ALA A 79 -7.66 9.01 6.25
C ALA A 79 -8.02 7.53 6.41
N ARG A 80 -9.21 7.25 6.94
CA ARG A 80 -9.77 5.90 7.02
C ARG A 80 -10.75 5.69 5.86
N LEU A 81 -10.41 4.78 4.96
CA LEU A 81 -11.09 4.56 3.69
C LEU A 81 -11.82 3.21 3.74
N GLN A 82 -13.15 3.25 3.66
CA GLN A 82 -14.02 2.06 3.63
C GLN A 82 -14.65 1.94 2.23
N PRO A 83 -14.02 1.23 1.29
CA PRO A 83 -14.54 1.06 -0.06
C PRO A 83 -15.66 0.00 -0.10
N ASN A 84 -16.57 0.18 -1.04
CA ASN A 84 -17.64 -0.76 -1.36
C ASN A 84 -17.20 -1.74 -2.45
N LYS A 85 -18.00 -2.79 -2.67
CA LYS A 85 -17.85 -3.66 -3.83
C LYS A 85 -17.94 -2.85 -5.13
N GLY A 86 -16.96 -3.02 -6.01
CA GLY A 86 -16.85 -2.32 -7.28
C GLY A 86 -15.99 -1.05 -7.22
N ASP A 87 -15.72 -0.52 -6.03
CA ASP A 87 -14.89 0.68 -5.89
C ASP A 87 -13.44 0.39 -6.31
N LEU A 88 -12.81 1.41 -6.90
CA LEU A 88 -11.38 1.47 -7.13
C LEU A 88 -10.75 2.42 -6.12
N LEU A 89 -9.80 1.91 -5.35
CA LEU A 89 -8.99 2.72 -4.44
C LEU A 89 -7.59 2.90 -5.02
N LEU A 90 -7.20 4.17 -5.21
CA LEU A 90 -5.85 4.59 -5.55
C LEU A 90 -5.26 5.39 -4.39
N ILE A 91 -4.12 4.97 -3.86
CA ILE A 91 -3.41 5.68 -2.78
C ILE A 91 -1.94 5.86 -3.14
N ASN A 92 -1.32 6.92 -2.63
CA ASN A 92 0.14 7.05 -2.66
C ASN A 92 0.74 5.97 -1.75
N SER A 93 1.25 4.89 -2.33
CA SER A 93 1.70 3.73 -1.56
C SER A 93 2.98 3.98 -0.76
N ARG A 94 3.66 5.09 -1.04
CA ARG A 94 4.82 5.55 -0.26
C ARG A 94 4.42 6.13 1.09
N CYS A 95 3.18 6.59 1.23
CA CYS A 95 2.62 6.94 2.53
C CYS A 95 2.41 5.67 3.34
N TYR A 96 2.72 5.73 4.64
CA TYR A 96 2.44 4.61 5.53
C TYR A 96 0.95 4.32 5.52
N HIS A 97 0.62 3.04 5.40
CA HIS A 97 -0.75 2.58 5.37
C HIS A 97 -0.87 1.20 6.00
N GLU A 98 -2.08 0.89 6.41
CA GLU A 98 -2.45 -0.36 7.04
C GLU A 98 -3.87 -0.74 6.62
N VAL A 99 -4.22 -2.01 6.82
CA VAL A 99 -5.56 -2.51 6.56
C VAL A 99 -6.08 -3.14 7.84
N GLU A 100 -7.21 -2.67 8.31
CA GLU A 100 -7.88 -3.24 9.47
C GLU A 100 -8.30 -4.70 9.21
N ARG A 101 -8.58 -5.45 10.27
CA ARG A 101 -9.18 -6.78 10.15
C ARG A 101 -10.57 -6.68 9.51
N ALA A 102 -10.86 -7.56 8.55
CA ALA A 102 -12.20 -7.74 8.01
C ALA A 102 -12.92 -8.90 8.73
N ARG A 103 -14.24 -8.75 8.91
CA ARG A 103 -15.10 -9.78 9.54
C ARG A 103 -15.67 -10.77 8.54
N SER A 104 -15.60 -10.42 7.25
CA SER A 104 -16.05 -11.21 6.12
C SER A 104 -15.02 -11.15 5.00
N ASP A 105 -15.26 -11.88 3.92
CA ASP A 105 -14.29 -11.98 2.82
C ASP A 105 -14.05 -10.65 2.12
N ARG A 106 -12.89 -10.06 2.38
CA ARG A 106 -12.37 -8.90 1.67
C ARG A 106 -11.47 -9.40 0.54
N VAL A 107 -12.00 -9.40 -0.67
CA VAL A 107 -11.28 -9.85 -1.87
C VAL A 107 -11.04 -8.66 -2.78
N THR A 108 -9.79 -8.43 -3.17
CA THR A 108 -9.41 -7.35 -4.10
C THR A 108 -8.65 -7.89 -5.30
N TYR A 109 -8.76 -7.20 -6.43
CA TYR A 109 -7.69 -7.19 -7.42
C TYR A 109 -6.71 -6.07 -7.06
N ALA A 110 -5.50 -6.44 -6.67
CA ALA A 110 -4.44 -5.52 -6.24
C ALA A 110 -3.34 -5.41 -7.29
N ALA A 111 -2.85 -4.20 -7.53
CA ALA A 111 -1.73 -3.89 -8.39
C ALA A 111 -1.06 -2.59 -7.92
N PHE A 112 0.06 -2.25 -8.54
CA PHE A 112 0.69 -0.94 -8.46
C PHE A 112 0.65 -0.27 -9.82
N VAL A 113 0.52 1.05 -9.82
CA VAL A 113 0.69 1.90 -11.00
C VAL A 113 1.89 2.79 -10.75
N GLY A 114 2.79 2.88 -11.72
CA GLY A 114 3.99 3.70 -11.62
C GLY A 114 4.20 4.55 -12.86
N LEU A 115 4.83 5.70 -12.65
CA LEU A 115 5.17 6.65 -13.69
C LEU A 115 6.66 6.58 -13.99
N LEU A 116 7.04 6.22 -15.21
CA LEU A 116 8.43 6.15 -15.64
C LEU A 116 9.00 7.55 -15.95
N PRO A 117 10.33 7.70 -16.05
CA PRO A 117 10.97 8.98 -16.37
C PRO A 117 10.58 9.54 -17.74
N ASP A 118 10.25 8.67 -18.68
CA ASP A 118 9.79 9.03 -20.04
C ASP A 118 8.29 9.37 -20.11
N GLY A 119 7.59 9.38 -18.98
CA GLY A 119 6.18 9.74 -18.90
C GLY A 119 5.19 8.59 -19.11
N ARG A 120 5.66 7.36 -19.40
CA ARG A 120 4.77 6.19 -19.52
C ARG A 120 4.27 5.72 -18.16
N PHE A 121 3.01 5.28 -18.11
CA PHE A 121 2.48 4.53 -16.99
C PHE A 121 2.71 3.04 -17.18
N VAL A 122 3.11 2.36 -16.10
CA VAL A 122 3.24 0.91 -16.06
C VAL A 122 2.44 0.35 -14.89
N VAL A 123 1.89 -0.85 -15.06
CA VAL A 123 1.11 -1.55 -14.05
C VAL A 123 1.74 -2.90 -13.77
N TRP A 124 1.92 -3.24 -12.50
CA TRP A 124 2.47 -4.54 -12.07
C TRP A 124 1.80 -4.99 -10.77
N ALA A 125 2.03 -6.22 -10.35
CA ALA A 125 1.56 -6.76 -9.07
C ALA A 125 2.57 -7.77 -8.53
#